data_AF-A0A519SE39-F1
#
_entry.id   AF-A0A519SE39-F1
#
_cell.length_a   1.000
_cell.length_b   1.000
_cell.length_c   1.000
_cell.angle_alpha   90.00
_cell.angle_beta   90.00
_cell.angle_gamma   90.00
#
_symmetry.space_group_name_H-M   'P 1'
#
loop_
_entity.id
_entity.type
_entity.pdbx_description
1 polymer ?
#
loop_
_entity_poly.entity_id
_entity_poly.type
_entity_poly.pdbx_seq_one_letter_code
_entity_poly.pdbx_strand_id
1 'polypeptide(L)'
;MARPITSFALPAADQAALENFTRTGCRPVRGMRRAQALLALATGIGQQAAGKAVGLRRQTVRELRRRYEAGDWQFALTEAPRSGTPRASTARNALLSQR
;
A
#
# COMPACT_ATOMS: atom_id res chain seq x y z
N MET A 1 7.17 -5.84 -29.17
CA MET A 1 8.09 -6.47 -28.20
C MET A 1 7.37 -6.59 -26.86
N ALA A 2 6.90 -7.81 -26.51
CA ALA A 2 6.26 -8.08 -25.23
C ALA A 2 7.33 -8.04 -24.13
N ARG A 3 7.30 -7.02 -23.28
CA ARG A 3 8.23 -6.90 -22.16
C ARG A 3 7.87 -7.99 -21.14
N PRO A 4 8.82 -8.80 -20.65
CA PRO A 4 8.52 -9.84 -19.67
C PRO A 4 7.86 -9.20 -18.45
N ILE A 5 6.75 -9.80 -18.04
CA ILE A 5 6.03 -9.41 -16.84
C ILE A 5 6.95 -9.82 -15.70
N THR A 6 7.61 -8.86 -15.07
CA THR A 6 8.39 -9.16 -13.87
C THR A 6 7.42 -9.62 -12.81
N SER A 7 7.47 -10.90 -12.47
CA SER A 7 6.64 -11.51 -11.44
C SER A 7 6.79 -10.72 -10.14
N PHE A 8 5.69 -10.17 -9.65
CA PHE A 8 5.66 -9.49 -8.37
C PHE A 8 5.18 -10.51 -7.33
N ALA A 9 6.12 -11.03 -6.53
CA ALA A 9 5.79 -11.96 -5.46
C ALA A 9 5.35 -11.17 -4.22
N LEU A 10 4.07 -11.26 -3.88
CA LEU A 10 3.53 -10.70 -2.66
C LEU A 10 3.33 -11.86 -1.65
N PRO A 11 3.92 -11.80 -0.45
CA PRO A 11 3.70 -12.81 0.59
C PRO A 11 2.22 -12.92 0.96
N ALA A 12 1.76 -14.13 1.31
CA ALA A 12 0.36 -14.36 1.70
C ALA A 12 -0.06 -13.51 2.91
N ALA A 13 0.86 -13.25 3.85
CA ALA A 13 0.62 -12.39 5.00
C ALA A 13 0.35 -10.93 4.59
N ASP A 14 1.14 -10.41 3.64
CA ASP A 14 0.96 -9.06 3.10
C ASP A 14 -0.32 -8.95 2.27
N GLN A 15 -0.65 -10.00 1.52
CA GLN A 15 -1.90 -10.05 0.76
C GLN A 15 -3.11 -9.96 1.70
N ALA A 16 -3.15 -10.78 2.75
CA ALA A 16 -4.23 -10.75 3.73
C ALA A 16 -4.32 -9.40 4.46
N ALA A 17 -3.18 -8.78 4.78
CA ALA A 17 -3.14 -7.45 5.39
C ALA A 17 -3.69 -6.37 4.45
N LEU A 18 -3.35 -6.41 3.15
CA LEU A 18 -3.87 -5.50 2.14
C LEU A 18 -5.38 -5.70 1.91
N GLU A 19 -5.85 -6.95 1.85
CA GLU A 19 -7.28 -7.26 1.73
C GLU A 19 -8.06 -6.72 2.94
N ASN A 20 -7.60 -6.97 4.16
CA ASN A 20 -8.18 -6.41 5.38
C ASN A 20 -8.14 -4.87 5.40
N PHE A 21 -7.07 -4.27 4.89
CA PHE A 21 -6.94 -2.82 4.77
C PHE A 21 -7.98 -2.25 3.78
N THR A 22 -8.23 -2.91 2.66
CA THR A 22 -9.26 -2.49 1.69
C THR A 22 -10.69 -2.69 2.21
N ARG A 23 -10.90 -3.67 3.10
CA ARG A 23 -12.21 -4.00 3.69
C ARG A 23 -12.59 -3.10 4.86
N THR A 24 -11.61 -2.53 5.57
CA THR A 24 -11.85 -1.70 6.76
C THR A 24 -12.19 -0.26 6.36
N GLY A 25 -13.46 0.12 6.49
CA GLY A 25 -14.00 1.40 6.01
C GLY A 25 -13.75 2.60 6.94
N CYS A 26 -12.64 3.30 6.76
CA CYS A 26 -12.48 4.77 6.92
C CYS A 26 -11.03 5.16 6.56
N ARG A 27 -10.63 4.95 5.31
CA ARG A 27 -9.26 5.21 4.84
C ARG A 27 -9.25 6.13 3.62
N PRO A 28 -8.19 6.92 3.43
CA PRO A 28 -8.07 7.80 2.27
C PRO A 28 -8.13 6.97 0.98
N VAL A 29 -8.97 7.39 0.04
CA VAL A 29 -9.19 6.74 -1.27
C VAL A 29 -7.89 6.43 -2.01
N ARG A 30 -6.87 7.29 -1.85
CA ARG A 30 -5.53 7.09 -2.45
C ARG A 30 -4.80 5.87 -1.88
N GLY A 31 -4.92 5.60 -0.59
CA GLY A 31 -4.36 4.41 0.05
C GLY A 31 -5.06 3.14 -0.43
N MET A 32 -6.39 3.17 -0.54
CA MET A 32 -7.17 2.04 -1.06
C MET A 32 -6.80 1.69 -2.50
N ARG A 33 -6.74 2.68 -3.42
CA ARG A 33 -6.36 2.44 -4.82
C ARG A 33 -4.95 1.87 -4.98
N ARG A 34 -4.01 2.28 -4.12
CA ARG A 34 -2.65 1.72 -4.10
C ARG A 34 -2.62 0.29 -3.59
N ALA A 35 -3.39 -0.02 -2.53
CA ALA A 35 -3.52 -1.39 -2.04
C ALA A 35 -4.10 -2.31 -3.12
N GLN A 36 -5.16 -1.87 -3.79
CA GLN A 36 -5.73 -2.59 -4.93
C GLN A 36 -4.73 -2.75 -6.09
N ALA A 37 -3.85 -1.78 -6.32
CA ALA A 37 -2.81 -1.88 -7.35
C ALA A 37 -1.77 -2.97 -7.03
N LEU A 38 -1.37 -3.10 -5.75
CA LEU A 38 -0.46 -4.16 -5.30
C LEU A 38 -1.11 -5.54 -5.39
N LEU A 39 -2.36 -5.66 -4.97
CA LEU A 39 -3.15 -6.89 -5.13
C LEU A 39 -3.27 -7.28 -6.61
N ALA A 40 -3.56 -6.32 -7.48
CA ALA A 40 -3.58 -6.52 -8.92
C ALA A 40 -2.21 -6.95 -9.49
N LEU A 41 -1.10 -6.42 -8.97
CA LEU A 41 0.22 -6.92 -9.39
C LEU A 41 0.47 -8.37 -8.93
N ALA A 42 -0.01 -8.72 -7.74
CA ALA A 42 0.12 -10.06 -7.17
C ALA A 42 -0.67 -11.12 -7.95
N THR A 43 -1.77 -10.74 -8.62
CA THR A 43 -2.49 -11.67 -9.52
C THR A 43 -1.75 -11.95 -10.84
N GLY A 44 -0.56 -11.37 -11.03
CA GLY A 44 0.30 -11.62 -12.19
C GLY A 44 0.00 -10.74 -13.41
N ILE A 45 -0.91 -9.76 -13.29
CA ILE A 45 -1.16 -8.81 -14.38
C ILE A 45 -0.09 -7.71 -14.41
N GLY A 46 0.32 -7.32 -15.62
CA GLY A 46 1.38 -6.32 -15.81
C GLY A 46 1.02 -4.93 -15.25
N GLN A 47 2.06 -4.14 -14.95
CA GLN A 47 1.94 -2.80 -14.33
C GLN A 47 0.93 -1.86 -15.01
N GLN A 48 0.80 -1.95 -16.34
CA GLN A 48 -0.15 -1.14 -17.11
C GLN A 48 -1.60 -1.59 -16.89
N ALA A 49 -1.85 -2.90 -16.91
CA ALA A 49 -3.16 -3.49 -16.67
C ALA A 49 -3.60 -3.26 -15.22
N ALA A 50 -2.69 -3.50 -14.26
CA ALA A 50 -2.92 -3.21 -12.84
C ALA A 50 -3.29 -1.74 -12.62
N GLY A 51 -2.55 -0.81 -13.24
CA GLY A 51 -2.84 0.63 -13.15
C GLY A 51 -4.22 0.98 -13.73
N LYS A 52 -4.57 0.43 -14.90
CA LYS A 52 -5.88 0.66 -15.53
C LYS A 52 -7.04 0.18 -14.66
N ALA A 53 -6.90 -0.97 -14.02
CA ALA A 53 -7.93 -1.54 -13.15
C ALA A 53 -8.30 -0.64 -11.95
N VAL A 54 -7.33 0.11 -11.42
CA VAL A 54 -7.52 0.97 -10.23
C VAL A 54 -7.52 2.48 -10.53
N GLY A 55 -7.42 2.85 -11.81
CA GLY A 55 -7.35 4.25 -12.24
C GLY A 55 -6.03 4.96 -11.91
N LEU A 56 -4.92 4.24 -11.89
CA LEU A 56 -3.56 4.77 -11.69
C LEU A 56 -2.72 4.69 -12.96
N ARG A 57 -1.78 5.63 -13.13
CA ARG A 57 -0.82 5.58 -14.23
C ARG A 57 0.19 4.46 -14.01
N ARG A 58 0.67 3.86 -15.11
CA ARG A 58 1.72 2.82 -15.09
C ARG A 58 2.99 3.24 -14.33
N GLN A 59 3.35 4.53 -14.39
CA GLN A 59 4.48 5.08 -13.62
C GLN A 59 4.22 5.01 -12.10
N THR A 60 3.02 5.34 -11.65
CA THR A 60 2.62 5.26 -10.24
C THR A 60 2.72 3.83 -9.72
N VAL A 61 2.28 2.85 -10.53
CA VAL A 61 2.39 1.42 -10.19
C VAL A 61 3.87 0.97 -10.12
N ARG A 62 4.72 1.47 -11.03
CA ARG A 62 6.18 1.21 -10.99
C ARG A 62 6.82 1.77 -9.71
N GLU A 63 6.49 3.00 -9.34
CA GLU A 63 6.99 3.60 -8.10
C GLU A 63 6.47 2.90 -6.85
N LEU A 64 5.21 2.47 -6.86
CA LEU A 64 4.60 1.73 -5.76
C LEU A 64 5.34 0.42 -5.51
N ARG A 65 5.63 -0.32 -6.58
CA ARG A 65 6.45 -1.53 -6.51
C ARG A 65 7.85 -1.23 -5.97
N ARG A 66 8.51 -0.18 -6.46
CA ARG A 66 9.84 0.20 -5.96
C ARG A 66 9.82 0.53 -4.47
N ARG A 67 8.78 1.23 -3.98
CA ARG A 67 8.64 1.53 -2.55
C ARG A 67 8.39 0.28 -1.72
N TYR A 68 7.59 -0.64 -2.24
CA TYR A 68 7.40 -1.95 -1.63
C TYR A 68 8.72 -2.70 -1.55
N GLU A 69 9.51 -2.77 -2.63
CA GLU A 69 10.83 -3.42 -2.62
C GLU A 69 11.83 -2.73 -1.67
N ALA A 70 11.64 -1.44 -1.36
CA ALA A 70 12.48 -0.68 -0.46
C ALA A 70 12.05 -0.78 1.03
N GLY A 71 10.92 -1.43 1.33
CA GLY A 71 10.35 -1.51 2.67
C GLY A 71 9.19 -2.50 2.72
N ASP A 72 8.08 -2.09 3.31
CA ASP A 72 6.88 -2.93 3.43
C ASP A 72 5.68 -2.32 2.68
N TRP A 73 4.58 -3.08 2.61
CA TRP A 73 3.32 -2.60 2.06
C TRP A 73 2.84 -1.30 2.73
N GLN A 74 3.06 -1.14 4.04
CA GLN A 74 2.72 0.08 4.76
C GLN A 74 3.51 1.29 4.24
N PHE A 75 4.79 1.10 3.95
CA PHE A 75 5.66 2.13 3.39
C PHE A 75 5.25 2.49 1.95
N ALA A 76 4.83 1.51 1.16
CA ALA A 76 4.31 1.74 -0.20
C ALA A 76 2.98 2.50 -0.22
N LEU A 77 2.08 2.20 0.73
CA LEU A 77 0.76 2.83 0.83
C LEU A 77 0.82 4.25 1.40
N THR A 78 1.72 4.50 2.33
CA THR A 78 1.88 5.81 2.96
C THR A 78 2.32 6.82 1.91
N GLU A 79 1.51 7.85 1.64
CA GLU A 79 2.09 9.08 1.08
C GLU A 79 3.06 9.57 2.14
N ALA A 80 4.36 9.59 1.82
CA ALA A 80 5.33 10.31 2.62
C ALA A 80 4.68 11.65 2.98
N PRO A 81 4.53 11.96 4.28
CA PRO A 81 3.96 13.24 4.67
C PRO A 81 4.77 14.29 3.91
N ARG A 82 4.09 15.14 3.12
CA ARG A 82 4.76 16.31 2.57
C ARG A 82 5.36 17.01 3.78
N SER A 83 6.69 17.12 3.82
CA SER A 83 7.43 17.81 4.87
C SER A 83 6.70 19.13 5.14
N GLY A 84 5.98 19.21 6.25
CA GLY A 84 5.04 20.31 6.47
C GLY A 84 4.10 20.20 7.66
N THR A 85 3.78 19.01 8.19
CA THR A 85 2.93 18.98 9.40
C THR A 85 3.22 17.76 10.29
N PRO A 86 3.77 17.95 11.50
CA PRO A 86 3.79 16.90 12.50
C PRO A 86 2.34 16.65 12.96
N ARG A 87 1.81 15.46 12.72
CA ARG A 87 0.52 15.08 13.29
C ARG A 87 0.75 14.59 14.71
N ALA A 88 0.60 15.52 15.66
CA ALA A 88 0.50 15.21 17.07
C ALA A 88 -0.74 14.33 17.37
N SER A 89 -0.69 13.71 18.55
CA SER A 89 -1.73 12.95 19.25
C SER A 89 -1.79 11.45 18.97
N THR A 90 -1.20 10.67 19.89
CA THR A 90 -1.98 9.99 20.95
C THR A 90 -1.02 9.50 22.03
N ALA A 91 -0.88 10.27 23.11
CA ALA A 91 -0.49 9.70 24.39
C ALA A 91 -1.72 8.97 24.94
N ARG A 92 -1.70 7.63 24.96
CA ARG A 92 -2.71 6.84 25.67
C ARG A 92 -2.08 6.26 26.93
N ASN A 93 -2.36 6.98 28.01
CA ASN A 93 -2.21 6.67 29.41
C ASN A 93 -2.68 5.24 29.77
N ALA A 94 -1.90 4.51 30.58
CA ALA A 94 -2.38 3.63 31.65
C ALA A 94 -1.21 2.92 32.33
N LEU A 95 -0.90 3.31 33.57
CA LEU A 95 -0.62 2.38 34.67
C LEU A 95 -0.79 3.13 36.00
N LEU A 96 -2.06 3.32 36.38
CA LEU A 96 -2.42 3.24 37.79
C LEU A 96 -2.20 1.78 38.21
N SER A 97 -1.20 1.53 39.06
CA SER A 97 -1.20 0.44 40.04
C SER A 97 -1.24 1.13 41.41
N GLN A 98 -2.42 1.22 42.01
CA GLN A 98 -2.86 0.33 43.09
C GLN A 98 -1.90 0.37 44.30
N ARG A 99 -2.33 1.09 45.33
CA ARG A 99 -2.01 0.84 46.74
C ARG A 99 -3.31 0.76 47.49
#